data_AF-A0A7Z9U907-F1
#
_entry.id   AF-A0A7Z9U907-F1
#
_cell.length_a   1.000
_cell.length_b   1.000
_cell.length_c   1.000
_cell.angle_alpha   90.00
_cell.angle_beta   90.00
_cell.angle_gamma   90.00
#
_symmetry.space_group_name_H-M   'P 1'
#
loop_
_entity.id
_entity.type
_entity.pdbx_description
1 polymer ?
#
loop_
_entity_poly.entity_id
_entity_poly.type
_entity_poly.pdbx_seq_one_letter_code
_entity_poly.pdbx_strand_id
1 'polypeptide(L)'
;RDVLVIESGEIQLPGDVRMKDIGLPRGIAYACLAETIVLALEARFENFTLGRNIEWEKVREIYKLGLKHGMELAAISGVNGVFTEEDFERVRTLAEEPA
;
A
#
# COMPACT_ATOMS: atom_id res chain seq x y z
N ARG A 1 -0.11 16.95 -19.18
CA ARG A 1 -0.97 15.88 -18.59
C ARG A 1 -0.91 16.05 -17.09
N ASP A 2 -2.05 16.43 -16.54
CA ASP A 2 -2.41 16.83 -15.18
C ASP A 2 -2.96 15.65 -14.35
N VAL A 3 -2.61 14.42 -14.73
CA VAL A 3 -3.12 13.19 -14.09
C VAL A 3 -1.95 12.24 -13.80
N LEU A 4 -1.92 11.70 -12.58
CA LEU A 4 -1.09 10.56 -12.17
C LEU A 4 -1.99 9.34 -11.93
N VAL A 5 -1.48 8.15 -12.28
CA VAL A 5 -2.17 6.88 -12.08
C VAL A 5 -1.36 6.04 -11.11
N ILE A 6 -1.94 5.72 -9.96
CA ILE A 6 -1.35 4.85 -8.94
C ILE A 6 -1.82 3.42 -9.22
N GLU A 7 -0.89 2.47 -9.34
CA GLU A 7 -1.22 1.11 -9.76
C GLU A 7 -1.75 0.24 -8.62
N SER A 8 -1.19 0.36 -7.42
CA SER A 8 -1.58 -0.51 -6.32
C SER A 8 -1.30 0.08 -4.93
N GLY A 9 -1.92 -0.52 -3.91
CA GLY A 9 -1.60 -0.27 -2.51
C GLY A 9 -0.52 -1.23 -2.03
N GLU A 10 0.64 -0.68 -1.66
CA GLU A 10 1.83 -1.44 -1.32
C GLU A 10 2.33 -1.09 0.09
N ILE A 11 2.89 -2.08 0.76
CA ILE A 11 3.31 -2.00 2.15
C ILE A 11 4.77 -2.46 2.26
N GLN A 12 5.60 -1.64 2.90
CA GLN A 12 6.94 -2.02 3.33
C GLN A 12 6.82 -2.90 4.58
N LEU A 13 7.29 -4.13 4.48
CA LEU A 13 7.35 -5.07 5.59
C LEU A 13 8.60 -4.80 6.45
N PRO A 14 8.52 -5.03 7.77
CA PRO A 14 9.65 -4.88 8.69
C PRO A 14 10.70 -5.99 8.51
N GLY A 15 11.96 -5.67 8.78
CA GLY A 15 13.05 -6.65 8.88
C GLY A 15 13.48 -7.29 7.56
N ASP A 16 14.22 -8.40 7.65
CA ASP A 16 14.71 -9.15 6.48
C ASP A 16 13.71 -10.24 6.06
N VAL A 17 12.74 -9.86 5.23
CA VAL A 17 11.70 -10.76 4.73
C VAL A 17 12.26 -11.68 3.64
N ARG A 18 12.00 -12.99 3.81
CA ARG A 18 12.27 -14.01 2.80
C ARG A 18 10.94 -14.53 2.23
N MET A 19 10.67 -14.21 0.98
CA MET A 19 9.47 -14.61 0.27
C MET A 19 9.81 -14.93 -1.19
N LYS A 20 8.90 -15.64 -1.87
CA LYS A 20 9.00 -15.82 -3.33
C LYS A 20 8.82 -14.48 -4.03
N ASP A 21 9.31 -14.40 -5.26
CA ASP A 21 9.04 -13.26 -6.12
C ASP A 21 7.54 -13.15 -6.42
N ILE A 22 6.97 -11.98 -6.14
CA ILE A 22 5.56 -11.63 -6.38
C ILE A 22 5.42 -10.45 -7.36
N GLY A 23 6.52 -10.06 -8.02
CA GLY A 23 6.56 -8.91 -8.94
C GLY A 23 6.73 -7.56 -8.26
N LEU A 24 7.15 -7.51 -6.98
CA LEU A 24 7.42 -6.28 -6.22
C LEU A 24 8.87 -6.26 -5.72
N PRO A 25 9.43 -5.06 -5.44
CA PRO A 25 10.75 -4.95 -4.81
C PRO A 25 10.85 -5.72 -3.49
N ARG A 26 12.08 -6.11 -3.12
CA ARG A 26 12.32 -6.89 -1.89
C ARG A 26 11.82 -6.13 -0.66
N GLY A 27 11.08 -6.82 0.20
CA GLY A 27 10.51 -6.26 1.42
C GLY A 27 9.20 -5.51 1.21
N ILE A 28 8.72 -5.36 -0.03
CA ILE A 28 7.42 -4.75 -0.34
C ILE A 28 6.40 -5.85 -0.65
N ALA A 29 5.19 -5.70 -0.12
CA ALA A 29 4.07 -6.58 -0.38
C ALA A 29 2.82 -5.77 -0.78
N TYR A 30 1.95 -6.37 -1.59
CA TYR A 30 0.60 -5.84 -1.79
C TYR A 30 -0.14 -5.76 -0.45
N ALA A 31 -0.96 -4.72 -0.27
CA ALA A 31 -1.68 -4.49 0.98
C ALA A 31 -2.57 -5.68 1.42
N CYS A 32 -3.15 -6.42 0.47
CA CYS A 32 -3.93 -7.63 0.76
C CYS A 32 -3.08 -8.78 1.34
N LEU A 33 -1.84 -8.93 0.88
CA LEU A 33 -0.91 -9.89 1.44
C LEU A 33 -0.41 -9.43 2.81
N ALA A 34 -0.14 -8.14 2.97
CA ALA A 34 0.23 -7.54 4.26
C ALA A 34 -0.88 -7.74 5.32
N GLU A 35 -2.16 -7.58 4.97
CA GLU A 35 -3.30 -7.91 5.85
C GLU A 35 -3.21 -9.36 6.35
N THR A 36 -2.95 -10.31 5.45
CA THR A 36 -2.82 -11.73 5.81
C THR A 36 -1.65 -11.97 6.78
N ILE A 37 -0.51 -11.31 6.53
CA ILE A 37 0.67 -11.40 7.41
C ILE A 37 0.36 -10.84 8.80
N VAL A 38 -0.27 -9.67 8.88
CA VAL A 38 -0.65 -9.04 10.16
C VAL A 38 -1.59 -9.93 10.95
N LEU A 39 -2.62 -10.48 10.30
CA LEU A 39 -3.57 -11.39 10.96
C LEU A 39 -2.86 -12.63 11.51
N ALA A 40 -1.92 -13.21 10.74
CA ALA A 40 -1.14 -14.35 11.19
C ALA A 40 -0.24 -13.99 12.40
N LEU A 41 0.36 -12.81 12.43
CA LEU A 41 1.16 -12.33 13.58
C LEU A 41 0.31 -12.11 14.84
N GLU A 42 -0.96 -11.73 14.68
CA GLU A 42 -1.93 -11.64 15.78
C GLU A 42 -2.60 -12.99 16.12
N ALA A 43 -2.20 -14.09 15.47
CA ALA A 43 -2.81 -15.40 15.60
C ALA A 43 -4.34 -15.42 15.32
N ARG A 44 -4.79 -14.57 14.38
CA ARG A 44 -6.18 -14.46 13.94
C ARG A 44 -6.37 -15.17 12.60
N PHE A 45 -7.08 -16.28 12.62
CA PHE A 45 -7.34 -17.11 11.44
C PHE A 45 -8.82 -17.01 11.04
N GLU A 46 -9.21 -15.81 10.61
CA GLU A 46 -10.57 -15.49 10.23
C GLU A 46 -10.63 -14.82 8.87
N ASN A 47 -11.81 -14.81 8.25
CA ASN A 47 -12.04 -14.04 7.04
C ASN A 47 -12.30 -12.57 7.42
N PHE A 48 -11.22 -11.80 7.60
CA PHE A 48 -11.30 -10.45 8.14
C PHE A 48 -12.01 -9.47 7.19
N THR A 49 -11.48 -9.34 5.97
CA THR A 49 -12.10 -8.56 4.88
C THR A 49 -12.70 -9.50 3.83
N LEU A 50 -13.99 -9.35 3.52
CA LEU A 50 -14.70 -10.12 2.49
C LEU A 50 -15.65 -9.26 1.66
N GLY A 51 -15.64 -9.51 0.35
CA GLY A 51 -16.53 -8.84 -0.58
C GLY A 51 -16.23 -7.36 -0.77
N ARG A 52 -17.23 -6.59 -1.20
CA ARG A 52 -17.09 -5.16 -1.54
C ARG A 52 -17.52 -4.22 -0.40
N ASN A 53 -18.18 -4.74 0.63
CA ASN A 53 -18.62 -3.96 1.77
C ASN A 53 -17.51 -3.94 2.81
N ILE A 54 -16.78 -2.83 2.87
CA ILE A 54 -15.66 -2.64 3.79
C ILE A 54 -16.13 -1.76 4.94
N GLU A 55 -16.03 -2.27 6.17
CA GLU A 55 -16.36 -1.54 7.39
C GLU A 55 -15.18 -0.64 7.79
N TRP A 56 -15.47 0.63 8.09
CA TRP A 56 -14.43 1.61 8.43
C TRP A 56 -13.65 1.23 9.70
N GLU A 57 -14.34 0.63 10.66
CA GLU A 57 -13.77 0.13 11.91
C GLU A 57 -12.68 -0.91 11.64
N LYS A 58 -12.94 -1.85 10.73
CA LYS A 58 -11.98 -2.89 10.33
C LYS A 58 -10.76 -2.31 9.62
N VAL A 59 -10.95 -1.31 8.76
CA VAL A 59 -9.83 -0.60 8.11
C VAL A 59 -8.91 0.03 9.14
N ARG A 60 -9.48 0.72 10.14
CA ARG A 60 -8.68 1.33 11.22
C ARG A 60 -8.00 0.29 12.09
N GLU A 61 -8.66 -0.84 12.32
CA GLU A 61 -8.11 -1.95 13.11
C GLU A 61 -6.90 -2.56 12.42
N ILE A 62 -7.02 -2.98 11.16
CA ILE A 62 -5.89 -3.60 10.43
C ILE A 62 -4.74 -2.61 10.24
N TYR A 63 -5.04 -1.32 10.03
CA TYR A 63 -4.03 -0.27 9.98
C TYR A 63 -3.22 -0.17 11.29
N LYS A 64 -3.91 -0.14 12.44
CA LYS A 64 -3.23 -0.10 13.75
C LYS A 64 -2.39 -1.35 14.01
N LEU A 65 -2.88 -2.52 13.60
CA LEU A 65 -2.14 -3.76 13.72
C LEU A 65 -0.90 -3.78 12.82
N GLY A 66 -1.01 -3.27 11.58
CA GLY A 66 0.15 -3.08 10.69
C GLY A 66 1.22 -2.19 11.32
N LEU A 67 0.82 -1.02 11.85
CA LEU A 67 1.73 -0.12 12.57
C LEU A 67 2.37 -0.79 13.80
N LYS A 68 1.59 -1.55 14.58
CA LYS A 68 2.08 -2.30 15.75
C LYS A 68 3.20 -3.27 15.38
N HIS A 69 3.13 -3.88 14.21
CA HIS A 69 4.14 -4.81 13.70
C HIS A 69 5.26 -4.12 12.91
N GLY A 70 5.27 -2.79 12.79
CA GLY A 70 6.31 -2.05 12.08
C GLY A 70 6.17 -2.04 10.56
N MET A 71 4.95 -2.21 10.05
CA MET A 71 4.67 -2.02 8.62
C MET A 71 4.52 -0.54 8.29
N GLU A 72 4.99 -0.16 7.11
CA GLU A 72 4.94 1.22 6.62
C GLU A 72 4.32 1.26 5.22
N LEU A 73 3.74 2.41 4.84
CA LEU A 73 3.29 2.60 3.47
C LEU A 73 4.52 2.60 2.55
N ALA A 74 4.50 1.78 1.50
CA ALA A 74 5.58 1.80 0.52
C ALA A 74 5.54 3.09 -0.33
N ALA A 75 6.58 3.33 -1.11
CA ALA A 75 6.59 4.46 -2.04
C ALA A 75 5.44 4.34 -3.04
N ILE A 76 4.80 5.47 -3.37
CA ILE A 76 3.69 5.50 -4.32
C ILE A 76 4.24 5.23 -5.72
N SER A 77 3.75 4.17 -6.35
CA SER A 77 4.19 3.77 -7.69
C SER A 77 3.05 3.85 -8.71
N GLY A 78 3.38 4.31 -9.91
CA GLY A 78 2.52 4.23 -11.07
C GLY A 78 3.11 3.32 -12.15
N VAL A 79 2.52 3.34 -13.33
CA VAL A 79 2.86 2.49 -14.50
C VAL A 79 4.35 2.55 -14.89
N ASN A 80 5.03 3.65 -14.58
CA ASN A 80 6.43 3.87 -14.93
C ASN A 80 7.38 3.77 -13.73
N GLY A 81 6.92 3.27 -12.58
CA GLY A 81 7.67 3.15 -11.34
C GLY A 81 7.27 4.16 -10.26
N VAL A 82 8.17 4.32 -9.29
CA VAL A 82 7.96 5.17 -8.10
C VAL A 82 7.83 6.65 -8.51
N PHE A 83 6.81 7.33 -7.99
CA PHE A 83 6.66 8.76 -8.16
C PHE A 83 7.62 9.56 -7.27
N THR A 84 8.15 10.62 -7.87
CA THR A 84 8.99 11.61 -7.20
C THR A 84 8.18 12.83 -6.78
N GLU A 85 8.72 13.69 -5.92
CA GLU A 85 8.05 14.96 -5.57
C GLU A 85 7.86 15.83 -6.82
N GLU A 86 8.83 15.82 -7.73
CA GLU A 86 8.78 16.52 -9.01
C GLU A 86 7.61 16.04 -9.88
N ASP A 87 7.24 14.75 -9.82
CA ASP A 87 6.06 14.24 -10.52
C ASP A 87 4.76 14.84 -9.97
N PHE A 88 4.66 14.95 -8.64
CA PHE A 88 3.51 15.54 -7.97
C PHE A 88 3.43 17.05 -8.22
N GLU A 89 4.55 17.78 -8.15
CA GLU A 89 4.62 19.20 -8.46
C GLU A 89 4.25 19.49 -9.92
N ARG A 90 4.81 18.73 -10.86
CA ARG A 90 4.51 18.88 -12.29
C ARG A 90 3.02 18.72 -12.57
N VAL A 91 2.38 17.71 -11.98
CA VAL A 91 0.94 17.48 -12.17
C VAL A 91 0.11 18.58 -11.51
N ARG A 92 0.49 19.05 -10.32
CA ARG A 92 -0.18 20.17 -9.64
C ARG A 92 -0.15 21.44 -10.48
N THR A 93 1.00 21.84 -10.98
CA THR A 93 1.14 23.04 -11.83
C THR A 93 0.28 22.92 -13.09
N LEU A 94 0.31 21.77 -13.76
CA LEU A 94 -0.48 21.55 -14.98
C LEU A 94 -1.99 21.53 -14.73
N ALA A 95 -2.45 21.18 -13.52
CA ALA A 95 -3.86 21.20 -13.16
C ALA A 95 -4.37 22.62 -12.83
N GLU A 96 -3.47 23.54 -12.46
CA GLU A 96 -3.79 24.93 -12.15
C GLU A 96 -3.73 25.85 -13.39
N GLU A 97 -3.09 25.40 -14.49
CA GLU A 97 -3.08 26.12 -15.76
C GLU A 97 -4.47 26.09 -16.44
N PRO A 98 -5.07 27.25 -16.80
CA PRO A 98 -6.32 27.29 -17.52
C PRO A 98 -6.15 26.69 -18.93
N ALA A 99 -7.09 25.81 -19.31
CA ALA A 99 -7.11 25.10 -20.59
C ALA A 99 -7.20 26.01 -21.82
#